data_AF-A0ABD2WBB2-F1
#
_entry.id   AF-A0ABD2WBB2-F1
#
_cell.length_a   1.000
_cell.length_b   1.000
_cell.length_c   1.000
_cell.angle_alpha   90.00
_cell.angle_beta   90.00
_cell.angle_gamma   90.00
#
_symmetry.space_group_name_H-M   'P 1'
#
loop_
_entity.id
_entity.type
_entity.pdbx_description
1 polymer ?
#
loop_
_entity_poly.entity_id
_entity_poly.type
_entity_poly.pdbx_seq_one_letter_code
_entity_poly.pdbx_strand_id
1 'polypeptide(L)'
;MDYIIDMQGYICPEFEFLPKEIAIVPLMRHSASSWVIAPPNHYHTYEPSVKKCIDFYSRKVHGIRWSEGSVAGDELCSEIKNLMLSANNIYTYVDSSAKVEFLEWSLGRNVINLCNYLCPSSSDLTREFGFKTTCIHHMLKSEAKVHREYQCALNNCRLYKKWVLKVTRDYNDSRDAPDSDTISRALARYLRENAQGDEDEDEDSSDDHGDDDHGECNVGVNNSYSQGAAPPAYDSLFPQ
;
A
#
# COMPACT_ATOMS: atom_id res chain seq x y z
N MET A 1 2.78 -19.11 1.50
CA MET A 1 3.02 -18.15 2.61
C MET A 1 2.29 -16.85 2.30
N ASP A 2 1.88 -16.10 3.30
CA ASP A 2 1.08 -14.89 3.10
C ASP A 2 1.93 -13.63 3.31
N TYR A 3 1.69 -12.60 2.51
CA TYR A 3 2.52 -11.40 2.43
C TYR A 3 1.69 -10.13 2.50
N ILE A 4 2.26 -9.09 3.10
CA ILE A 4 1.83 -7.71 2.91
C ILE A 4 2.73 -7.07 1.86
N ILE A 5 2.14 -6.33 0.92
CA ILE A 5 2.84 -5.49 -0.04
C ILE A 5 2.28 -4.05 0.05
N ASP A 6 3.14 -3.05 -0.07
CA ASP A 6 2.75 -1.65 -0.19
C ASP A 6 3.71 -0.92 -1.13
N MET A 7 3.25 0.18 -1.71
CA MET A 7 4.01 1.00 -2.65
C MET A 7 3.73 2.48 -2.51
N GLN A 8 4.80 3.25 -2.68
CA GLN A 8 4.78 4.70 -2.83
C GLN A 8 5.25 5.06 -4.22
N GLY A 9 4.72 6.14 -4.78
CA GLY A 9 4.99 6.50 -6.15
C GLY A 9 4.41 7.85 -6.52
N TYR A 10 4.43 8.11 -7.82
CA TYR A 10 3.89 9.32 -8.43
C TYR A 10 2.53 9.01 -9.05
N ILE A 11 1.57 9.91 -8.86
CA ILE A 11 0.30 9.91 -9.59
C ILE A 11 0.29 11.23 -10.36
N CYS A 12 0.57 11.17 -11.66
CA CYS A 12 0.78 12.36 -12.49
C CYS A 12 -0.10 12.29 -13.76
N PRO A 13 -0.35 13.41 -14.46
CA PRO A 13 -1.19 13.39 -15.66
C PRO A 13 -0.74 12.43 -16.78
N GLU A 14 0.56 12.11 -16.85
CA GLU A 14 1.15 11.21 -17.85
C GLU A 14 1.16 9.74 -17.40
N PHE A 15 1.06 9.48 -16.09
CA PHE A 15 1.09 8.14 -15.51
C PHE A 15 -0.01 8.00 -14.47
N GLU A 16 -0.94 7.08 -14.68
CA GLU A 16 -1.96 6.73 -13.68
C GLU A 16 -1.31 6.40 -12.33
N PHE A 17 -0.20 5.65 -12.37
CA PHE A 17 0.70 5.47 -11.24
C PHE A 17 2.11 5.13 -11.74
N LEU A 18 3.15 5.66 -11.09
CA LEU A 18 4.54 5.27 -11.32
C LEU A 18 5.21 4.91 -10.00
N PRO A 19 5.58 3.65 -9.75
CA PRO A 19 6.17 3.22 -8.48
C PRO A 19 7.53 3.90 -8.25
N LYS A 20 7.77 4.29 -7.00
CA LYS A 20 9.05 4.86 -6.55
C LYS A 20 9.69 4.07 -5.40
N GLU A 21 8.87 3.54 -4.51
CA GLU A 21 9.29 2.66 -3.42
C GLU A 21 8.28 1.51 -3.35
N ILE A 22 8.77 0.30 -3.13
CA ILE A 22 7.91 -0.85 -2.84
C ILE A 22 8.51 -1.66 -1.71
N ALA A 23 7.66 -2.21 -0.86
CA ALA A 23 8.08 -3.11 0.21
C ALA A 23 7.17 -4.34 0.26
N ILE A 24 7.77 -5.46 0.67
CA ILE A 24 7.12 -6.76 0.82
C ILE A 24 7.53 -7.32 2.18
N VAL A 25 6.52 -7.68 2.99
CA VAL A 25 6.71 -8.24 4.32
C VAL A 25 5.92 -9.54 4.46
N PRO A 26 6.57 -10.71 4.61
CA PRO A 26 5.87 -11.93 4.99
C PRO A 26 5.16 -11.79 6.35
N LEU A 27 3.91 -12.26 6.44
CA LEU A 27 3.15 -12.22 7.70
C LEU A 27 3.84 -13.01 8.81
N MET A 28 4.38 -14.19 8.51
CA MET A 28 4.89 -15.12 9.52
C MET A 28 6.42 -15.07 9.75
N ARG A 29 7.15 -14.16 9.08
CA ARG A 29 8.62 -14.02 9.23
C ARG A 29 9.01 -12.58 9.55
N HIS A 30 10.16 -12.39 10.19
CA HIS A 30 10.67 -11.04 10.53
C HIS A 30 11.39 -10.34 9.37
N SER A 31 11.71 -11.07 8.30
CA SER A 31 12.35 -10.50 7.11
C SER A 31 11.42 -9.52 6.40
N ALA A 32 12.02 -8.58 5.69
CA ALA A 32 11.33 -7.67 4.79
C ALA A 32 12.24 -7.39 3.59
N SER A 33 11.64 -7.20 2.43
CA SER A 33 12.33 -6.73 1.24
C SER A 33 11.76 -5.37 0.86
N SER A 34 12.61 -4.43 0.47
CA SER A 34 12.18 -3.11 0.01
C SER A 34 13.13 -2.59 -1.05
N TRP A 35 12.59 -1.93 -2.06
CA TRP A 35 13.34 -1.40 -3.18
C TRP A 35 12.93 0.04 -3.47
N VAL A 36 13.90 0.84 -3.93
CA VAL A 36 13.67 2.16 -4.50
C VAL A 36 13.94 2.09 -6.00
N ILE A 37 12.90 2.40 -6.77
CA ILE A 37 12.89 2.23 -8.22
C ILE A 37 13.62 3.41 -8.88
N ALA A 38 14.54 3.09 -9.79
CA ALA A 38 15.20 4.07 -10.64
C ALA A 38 14.20 4.66 -11.64
N PRO A 39 14.29 5.97 -11.95
CA PRO A 39 13.35 6.59 -12.88
C PRO A 39 13.52 6.01 -14.30
N PRO A 40 12.41 5.80 -15.06
CA PRO A 40 12.50 5.25 -16.41
C PRO A 40 13.13 6.24 -17.41
N ASN A 41 12.96 7.54 -17.19
CA ASN A 41 13.55 8.59 -18.03
C ASN A 41 14.18 9.71 -17.19
N HIS A 42 15.06 10.48 -17.84
CA HIS A 42 15.65 11.68 -17.23
C HIS A 42 14.58 12.74 -16.93
N TYR A 43 14.66 13.39 -15.77
CA TYR A 43 13.71 14.42 -15.34
C TYR A 43 13.42 15.49 -16.41
N HIS A 44 14.43 15.86 -17.20
CA HIS A 44 14.32 16.92 -18.19
C HIS A 44 13.41 16.57 -19.38
N THR A 45 13.15 15.28 -19.65
CA THR A 45 12.33 14.84 -20.79
C THR A 45 10.84 15.08 -20.58
N TYR A 46 10.40 15.29 -19.35
CA TYR A 46 8.97 15.44 -19.02
C TYR A 46 8.45 16.87 -19.20
N GLU A 47 7.15 16.98 -19.45
CA GLU A 47 6.45 18.26 -19.50
C GLU A 47 6.44 18.99 -18.13
N PRO A 48 6.30 20.33 -18.11
CA PRO A 48 6.30 21.11 -16.86
C PRO A 48 5.24 20.66 -15.84
N SER A 49 4.08 20.17 -16.27
CA SER A 49 3.02 19.67 -15.38
C SER A 49 3.47 18.41 -14.62
N VAL A 50 4.09 17.46 -15.31
CA VAL A 50 4.62 16.21 -14.74
C VAL A 50 5.81 16.50 -13.83
N LYS A 51 6.71 17.42 -14.22
CA LYS A 51 7.80 17.90 -13.36
C LYS A 51 7.30 18.46 -12.03
N LYS A 52 6.25 19.29 -12.04
CA LYS A 52 5.62 19.80 -10.81
C LYS A 52 5.07 18.67 -9.94
N CYS A 53 4.43 17.68 -10.55
CA CYS A 53 3.94 16.49 -9.86
C CYS A 53 5.09 15.71 -9.20
N ILE A 54 6.13 15.36 -9.96
CA ILE A 54 7.34 14.68 -9.47
C ILE A 54 7.95 15.43 -8.28
N ASP A 55 8.09 16.76 -8.40
CA ASP A 55 8.66 17.61 -7.36
C ASP A 55 7.80 17.67 -6.10
N PHE A 56 6.47 17.61 -6.24
CA PHE A 56 5.55 17.57 -5.12
C PHE A 56 5.72 16.27 -4.34
N TYR A 57 5.56 15.13 -5.00
CA TYR A 57 5.67 13.81 -4.37
C TYR A 57 7.05 13.58 -3.75
N SER A 58 8.12 13.95 -4.46
CA SER A 58 9.50 13.83 -3.98
C SER A 58 9.80 14.67 -2.73
N ARG A 59 9.10 15.80 -2.51
CA ARG A 59 9.37 16.74 -1.41
C ARG A 59 8.36 16.70 -0.28
N LYS A 60 7.14 16.21 -0.55
CA LYS A 60 5.99 16.32 0.35
C LYS A 60 5.37 14.98 0.71
N VAL A 61 5.47 13.97 -0.15
CA VAL A 61 4.81 12.68 0.06
C VAL A 61 5.81 11.64 0.54
N HIS A 62 6.63 11.11 -0.36
CA HIS A 62 7.53 9.99 -0.04
C HIS A 62 8.98 10.44 0.19
N GLY A 63 9.37 11.69 -0.08
CA GLY A 63 10.70 12.19 0.31
C GLY A 63 11.89 11.59 -0.47
N ILE A 64 11.62 10.86 -1.56
CA ILE A 64 12.63 10.24 -2.43
C ILE A 64 12.73 11.08 -3.69
N ARG A 65 13.93 11.55 -4.03
CA ARG A 65 14.18 12.34 -5.24
C ARG A 65 13.97 11.49 -6.48
N TRP A 66 13.56 12.13 -7.56
CA TRP A 66 13.39 11.49 -8.87
C TRP A 66 14.60 10.64 -9.28
N SER A 67 15.81 11.19 -9.12
CA SER A 67 17.08 10.57 -9.52
C SER A 67 17.58 9.48 -8.57
N GLU A 68 16.96 9.27 -7.41
CA GLU A 68 17.34 8.20 -6.48
C GLU A 68 16.72 6.86 -6.92
N GLY A 69 17.28 5.75 -6.44
CA GLY A 69 16.84 4.41 -6.83
C GLY A 69 17.90 3.68 -7.65
N SER A 70 17.95 2.37 -7.50
CA SER A 70 19.00 1.53 -8.07
C SER A 70 18.46 0.33 -8.84
N VAL A 71 17.15 0.13 -8.83
CA VAL A 71 16.50 -1.03 -9.46
C VAL A 71 15.65 -0.53 -10.60
N ALA A 72 15.89 -1.04 -11.81
CA ALA A 72 15.05 -0.73 -12.95
C ALA A 72 13.66 -1.39 -12.78
N GLY A 73 12.64 -0.88 -13.46
CA GLY A 73 11.28 -1.36 -13.21
C GLY A 73 11.00 -2.77 -13.75
N ASP A 74 11.65 -3.15 -14.84
CA ASP A 74 11.66 -4.51 -15.41
C ASP A 74 12.35 -5.52 -14.47
N GLU A 75 13.51 -5.14 -13.93
CA GLU A 75 14.20 -5.89 -12.87
C GLU A 75 13.30 -6.06 -11.65
N LEU A 76 12.63 -4.98 -11.22
CA LEU A 76 11.71 -5.03 -10.09
C LEU A 76 10.56 -6.02 -10.32
N CYS A 77 9.94 -5.99 -11.50
CA CYS A 77 8.84 -6.90 -11.82
C CYS A 77 9.29 -8.37 -11.71
N SER A 78 10.49 -8.67 -12.21
CA SER A 78 11.08 -10.02 -12.11
C SER A 78 11.34 -10.42 -10.66
N GLU A 79 11.92 -9.53 -9.85
CA GLU A 79 12.17 -9.77 -8.43
C GLU A 79 10.89 -10.02 -7.63
N ILE A 80 9.86 -9.18 -7.83
CA ILE A 80 8.57 -9.32 -7.15
C ILE A 80 7.90 -10.63 -7.55
N LYS A 81 7.83 -10.93 -8.86
CA LYS A 81 7.25 -12.18 -9.36
C LYS A 81 7.91 -13.38 -8.71
N ASN A 82 9.25 -13.43 -8.72
CA ASN A 82 10.04 -14.51 -8.13
C ASN A 82 9.79 -14.67 -6.62
N LEU A 83 9.79 -13.57 -5.88
CA LEU A 83 9.55 -13.60 -4.43
C LEU A 83 8.13 -14.10 -4.10
N MET A 84 7.16 -13.76 -4.94
CA MET A 84 5.74 -14.04 -4.72
C MET A 84 5.23 -15.33 -5.39
N LEU A 85 6.09 -16.11 -6.07
CA LEU A 85 5.71 -17.37 -6.75
C LEU A 85 4.97 -18.33 -5.81
N SER A 86 5.43 -18.47 -4.56
CA SER A 86 4.84 -19.36 -3.56
C SER A 86 3.91 -18.62 -2.57
N ALA A 87 3.44 -17.43 -2.91
CA ALA A 87 2.49 -16.69 -2.09
C ALA A 87 1.12 -17.38 -2.14
N ASN A 88 0.49 -17.61 -0.98
CA ASN A 88 -0.90 -18.04 -0.97
C ASN A 88 -1.78 -16.80 -1.20
N ASN A 89 -1.63 -15.82 -0.30
CA ASN A 89 -2.32 -14.54 -0.33
C ASN A 89 -1.32 -13.38 -0.32
N ILE A 90 -1.68 -12.31 -1.03
CA ILE A 90 -0.95 -11.06 -1.09
C ILE A 90 -1.92 -9.97 -0.66
N TYR A 91 -1.68 -9.37 0.50
CA TYR A 91 -2.50 -8.32 1.08
C TYR A 91 -1.85 -6.96 0.80
N THR A 92 -2.66 -5.96 0.51
CA THR A 92 -2.23 -4.58 0.30
C THR A 92 -3.22 -3.63 0.94
N TYR A 93 -2.85 -2.38 1.19
CA TYR A 93 -3.81 -1.33 1.57
C TYR A 93 -3.71 -0.23 0.53
N VAL A 94 -4.76 -0.07 -0.25
CA VAL A 94 -4.75 0.85 -1.37
C VAL A 94 -6.07 1.59 -1.46
N ASP A 95 -5.98 2.91 -1.47
CA ASP A 95 -7.07 3.87 -1.69
C ASP A 95 -7.24 4.24 -3.18
N SER A 96 -6.31 3.83 -4.04
CA SER A 96 -6.25 4.18 -5.46
C SER A 96 -6.30 2.94 -6.37
N SER A 97 -7.31 2.85 -7.25
CA SER A 97 -7.44 1.73 -8.20
C SER A 97 -6.17 1.53 -9.05
N ALA A 98 -5.50 2.61 -9.47
CA ALA A 98 -4.28 2.54 -10.28
C ALA A 98 -3.13 1.77 -9.61
N LYS A 99 -2.98 1.87 -8.28
CA LYS A 99 -1.98 1.10 -7.53
C LYS A 99 -2.33 -0.39 -7.46
N VAL A 100 -3.62 -0.73 -7.33
CA VAL A 100 -4.09 -2.12 -7.37
C VAL A 100 -3.82 -2.71 -8.75
N GLU A 101 -4.20 -2.00 -9.80
CA GLU A 101 -3.98 -2.43 -11.19
C GLU A 101 -2.49 -2.66 -11.49
N PHE A 102 -1.62 -1.75 -11.05
CA PHE A 102 -0.18 -1.91 -11.20
C PHE A 102 0.35 -3.17 -10.48
N LEU A 103 -0.12 -3.43 -9.25
CA LEU A 103 0.26 -4.62 -8.48
C LEU A 103 -0.19 -5.91 -9.16
N GLU A 104 -1.45 -5.99 -9.55
CA GLU A 104 -2.03 -7.19 -10.17
C GLU A 104 -1.40 -7.48 -11.51
N TRP A 105 -1.13 -6.44 -12.32
CA TRP A 105 -0.36 -6.56 -13.56
C TRP A 105 1.07 -7.06 -13.30
N SER A 106 1.77 -6.46 -12.34
CA SER A 106 3.15 -6.83 -12.00
C SER A 106 3.25 -8.27 -11.49
N LEU A 107 2.25 -8.73 -10.74
CA LEU A 107 2.21 -10.06 -10.12
C LEU A 107 1.60 -11.14 -11.01
N GLY A 108 0.79 -10.75 -12.00
CA GLY A 108 -0.01 -11.67 -12.80
C GLY A 108 -1.10 -12.40 -12.00
N ARG A 109 -1.54 -11.83 -10.87
CA ARG A 109 -2.57 -12.40 -9.98
C ARG A 109 -3.17 -11.34 -9.07
N ASN A 110 -4.36 -11.63 -8.55
CA ASN A 110 -5.11 -10.71 -7.71
C ASN A 110 -4.43 -10.43 -6.37
N VAL A 111 -4.67 -9.23 -5.85
CA VAL A 111 -4.27 -8.82 -4.49
C VAL A 111 -5.50 -8.58 -3.61
N ILE A 112 -5.36 -8.81 -2.31
CA ILE A 112 -6.44 -8.62 -1.33
C ILE A 112 -6.27 -7.23 -0.72
N ASN A 113 -7.19 -6.32 -1.04
CA ASN A 113 -7.18 -4.98 -0.46
C ASN A 113 -7.75 -5.00 0.98
N LEU A 114 -6.91 -4.64 1.94
CA LEU A 114 -7.23 -4.58 3.37
C LEU A 114 -8.22 -3.45 3.69
N CYS A 115 -8.33 -2.42 2.84
CA CYS A 115 -9.39 -1.40 2.98
C CYS A 115 -10.78 -2.04 3.00
N ASN A 116 -10.98 -3.13 2.25
CA ASN A 116 -12.26 -3.86 2.17
C ASN A 116 -12.58 -4.64 3.46
N TYR A 117 -11.66 -4.67 4.42
CA TYR A 117 -11.82 -5.32 5.72
C TYR A 117 -11.80 -4.31 6.88
N LEU A 118 -12.13 -3.04 6.60
CA LEU A 118 -12.12 -1.95 7.58
C LEU A 118 -10.75 -1.77 8.24
N CYS A 119 -9.67 -2.10 7.53
CA CYS A 119 -8.31 -1.82 8.02
C CYS A 119 -8.15 -0.31 8.21
N PRO A 120 -7.66 0.15 9.38
CA PRO A 120 -7.36 1.57 9.57
C PRO A 120 -6.24 2.06 8.65
N SER A 121 -6.20 3.37 8.43
CA SER A 121 -5.12 4.01 7.65
C SER A 121 -3.76 3.82 8.33
N SER A 122 -2.67 3.96 7.59
CA SER A 122 -1.33 3.89 8.18
C SER A 122 -1.09 4.96 9.25
N SER A 123 -1.73 6.13 9.14
CA SER A 123 -1.69 7.18 10.16
C SER A 123 -2.37 6.74 11.46
N ASP A 124 -3.54 6.11 11.37
CA ASP A 124 -4.28 5.61 12.54
C ASP A 124 -3.55 4.45 13.20
N LEU A 125 -3.04 3.50 12.41
CA LEU A 125 -2.22 2.40 12.91
C LEU A 125 -0.92 2.89 13.54
N THR A 126 -0.35 3.98 13.04
CA THR A 126 0.82 4.62 13.65
C THR A 126 0.48 5.18 15.03
N ARG A 127 -0.68 5.83 15.17
CA ARG A 127 -1.18 6.35 16.45
C ARG A 127 -1.48 5.22 17.44
N GLU A 128 -2.06 4.11 16.97
CA GLU A 128 -2.37 2.93 17.78
C GLU A 128 -1.11 2.20 18.25
N PHE A 129 -0.19 1.88 17.34
CA PHE A 129 0.95 1.02 17.65
C PHE A 129 2.22 1.78 18.09
N GLY A 130 2.23 3.11 18.01
CA GLY A 130 3.34 3.96 18.46
C GLY A 130 4.69 3.69 17.77
N PHE A 131 4.68 3.07 16.59
CA PHE A 131 5.89 2.51 15.99
C PHE A 131 6.15 3.09 14.59
N LYS A 132 7.32 3.71 14.42
CA LYS A 132 7.83 4.17 13.13
C LYS A 132 9.13 3.46 12.82
N THR A 133 9.08 2.42 11.98
CA THR A 133 10.31 1.86 11.39
C THR A 133 10.26 2.01 9.90
N THR A 134 11.05 2.96 9.41
CA THR A 134 11.14 3.32 8.01
C THR A 134 12.16 2.46 7.27
N CYS A 135 12.21 2.59 5.95
CA CYS A 135 13.25 1.98 5.13
C CYS A 135 14.60 2.68 5.34
N ILE A 136 15.67 2.05 4.87
CA ILE A 136 17.03 2.61 4.99
C ILE A 136 17.17 3.99 4.34
N HIS A 137 16.46 4.23 3.21
CA HIS A 137 16.49 5.53 2.54
C HIS A 137 15.90 6.64 3.40
N HIS A 138 14.80 6.39 4.10
CA HIS A 138 14.21 7.36 5.02
C HIS A 138 14.99 7.47 6.32
N MET A 139 15.55 6.38 6.83
CA MET A 139 16.41 6.37 8.02
C MET A 139 17.60 7.32 7.85
N LEU A 140 18.35 7.18 6.75
CA LEU A 140 19.49 8.05 6.44
C LEU A 140 19.11 9.53 6.27
N LYS A 141 17.88 9.83 5.86
CA LYS A 141 17.36 11.20 5.72
C LYS A 141 16.85 11.79 7.04
N SER A 142 16.39 10.95 7.96
CA SER A 142 15.88 11.38 9.26
C SER A 142 16.98 11.97 10.15
N GLU A 143 18.22 11.50 9.99
CA GLU A 143 19.40 12.05 10.67
C GLU A 143 19.74 13.49 10.23
N ALA A 144 19.24 13.91 9.06
CA ALA A 144 19.51 15.23 8.47
C ALA A 144 18.59 16.38 8.96
N LYS A 145 17.95 16.24 10.14
CA LYS A 145 17.19 17.31 10.84
C LYS A 145 15.99 17.91 10.08
N VAL A 146 15.26 17.11 9.32
CA VAL A 146 13.93 17.51 8.83
C VAL A 146 12.90 16.57 9.42
N HIS A 147 12.15 17.03 10.43
CA HIS A 147 11.02 16.32 11.05
C HIS A 147 9.82 16.18 10.09
N ARG A 148 10.06 15.75 8.85
CA ARG A 148 8.98 15.44 7.90
C ARG A 148 8.72 13.95 7.94
N GLU A 149 7.49 13.62 8.25
CA GLU A 149 6.98 12.26 8.20
C GLU A 149 6.65 11.95 6.74
N TYR A 150 7.62 11.37 6.03
CA TYR A 150 7.38 10.87 4.68
C TYR A 150 6.64 9.54 4.74
N GLN A 151 5.77 9.33 3.75
CA GLN A 151 5.18 8.02 3.51
C GLN A 151 6.29 7.04 3.13
N CYS A 152 6.28 5.86 3.77
CA CYS A 152 7.27 4.81 3.59
C CYS A 152 6.56 3.48 3.41
N ALA A 153 6.77 2.85 2.25
CA ALA A 153 6.15 1.57 1.91
C ALA A 153 6.46 0.48 2.96
N LEU A 154 7.72 0.43 3.45
CA LEU A 154 8.13 -0.56 4.44
C LEU A 154 7.46 -0.33 5.80
N ASN A 155 7.31 0.92 6.21
CA ASN A 155 6.63 1.24 7.47
C ASN A 155 5.16 0.82 7.40
N ASN A 156 4.49 1.18 6.31
CA ASN A 156 3.11 0.81 6.04
C ASN A 156 2.92 -0.71 6.06
N CYS A 157 3.74 -1.47 5.33
CA CYS A 157 3.68 -2.93 5.34
C CYS A 157 3.76 -3.53 6.75
N ARG A 158 4.63 -2.97 7.61
CA ARG A 158 4.78 -3.42 9.00
C ARG A 158 3.57 -3.10 9.85
N LEU A 159 2.95 -1.93 9.65
CA LEU A 159 1.71 -1.54 10.34
C LEU A 159 0.56 -2.45 9.95
N TYR A 160 0.34 -2.68 8.65
CA TYR A 160 -0.70 -3.57 8.16
C TYR A 160 -0.47 -5.02 8.59
N LYS A 161 0.78 -5.49 8.58
CA LYS A 161 1.12 -6.79 9.16
C LYS A 161 0.73 -6.89 10.63
N LYS A 162 1.05 -5.88 11.45
CA LYS A 162 0.67 -5.87 12.87
C LYS A 162 -0.84 -5.90 13.03
N TRP A 163 -1.57 -5.13 12.24
CA TRP A 163 -3.03 -5.12 12.25
C TRP A 163 -3.62 -6.49 11.88
N VAL A 164 -3.20 -7.09 10.75
CA VAL A 164 -3.67 -8.43 10.34
C VAL A 164 -3.40 -9.47 11.42
N LEU A 165 -2.21 -9.45 12.03
CA LEU A 165 -1.87 -10.39 13.10
C LEU A 165 -2.65 -10.14 14.39
N LYS A 166 -2.96 -8.87 14.73
CA LYS A 166 -3.83 -8.51 15.85
C LYS A 166 -5.24 -9.08 15.63
N VAL A 167 -5.87 -8.77 14.49
CA VAL A 167 -7.20 -9.29 14.14
C VAL A 167 -7.22 -10.82 14.15
N THR A 168 -6.17 -11.46 13.62
CA THR A 168 -6.09 -12.92 13.59
C THR A 168 -5.98 -13.54 14.99
N ARG A 169 -5.22 -12.93 15.88
CA ARG A 169 -5.08 -13.38 17.27
C ARG A 169 -6.37 -13.17 18.06
N ASP A 170 -7.06 -12.05 17.86
CA ASP A 170 -8.32 -11.77 18.54
C ASP A 170 -9.44 -12.75 18.10
N TYR A 171 -9.30 -13.35 16.91
CA TYR A 171 -10.17 -14.43 16.42
C TYR A 171 -9.82 -15.82 16.98
N ASN A 172 -8.53 -16.11 17.13
CA ASN A 172 -8.02 -17.43 17.50
C ASN A 172 -6.97 -17.31 18.62
N ASP A 173 -7.36 -17.70 19.84
CA ASP A 173 -6.49 -17.74 21.03
C ASP A 173 -5.37 -18.81 20.95
N SER A 174 -5.28 -19.56 19.85
CA SER A 174 -4.19 -20.52 19.64
C SER A 174 -2.82 -19.82 19.71
N ARG A 175 -1.87 -20.49 20.35
CA ARG A 175 -0.46 -20.08 20.39
C ARG A 175 0.29 -20.38 19.11
N ASP A 176 -0.31 -21.17 18.21
CA ASP A 176 0.32 -21.56 16.95
C ASP A 176 0.28 -20.43 15.94
N ALA A 177 1.27 -20.44 15.05
CA ALA A 177 1.32 -19.57 13.88
C ALA A 177 0.05 -19.78 13.03
N PRO A 178 -0.80 -18.75 12.81
CA PRO A 178 -1.99 -18.90 11.98
C PRO A 178 -1.61 -19.24 10.54
N ASP A 179 -2.35 -20.17 9.96
CA ASP A 179 -2.29 -20.45 8.54
C ASP A 179 -3.13 -19.43 7.73
N SER A 180 -3.02 -19.54 6.41
CA SER A 180 -3.66 -18.63 5.44
C SER A 180 -5.18 -18.60 5.57
N ASP A 181 -5.78 -19.76 5.84
CA ASP A 181 -7.22 -19.95 5.96
C ASP A 181 -7.75 -19.34 7.28
N THR A 182 -6.98 -19.48 8.36
CA THR A 182 -7.26 -18.83 9.65
C THR A 182 -7.25 -17.30 9.52
N ILE A 183 -6.26 -16.73 8.82
CA ILE A 183 -6.18 -15.28 8.59
C ILE A 183 -7.41 -14.80 7.80
N SER A 184 -7.75 -15.47 6.70
CA SER A 184 -8.91 -15.09 5.88
C SER A 184 -10.24 -15.16 6.66
N ARG A 185 -10.43 -16.20 7.49
CA ARG A 185 -11.61 -16.30 8.36
C ARG A 185 -11.67 -15.19 9.41
N ALA A 186 -10.53 -14.86 10.02
CA ALA A 186 -10.45 -13.79 11.02
C ALA A 186 -10.84 -12.44 10.42
N LEU A 187 -10.27 -12.08 9.26
CA LEU A 187 -10.60 -10.84 8.56
C LEU A 187 -12.08 -10.79 8.15
N ALA A 188 -12.62 -11.88 7.60
CA ALA A 188 -14.03 -11.93 7.21
C ALA A 188 -14.97 -11.80 8.43
N ARG A 189 -14.60 -12.36 9.57
CA ARG A 189 -15.36 -12.19 10.82
C ARG A 189 -15.28 -10.75 11.33
N TYR A 190 -14.08 -10.17 11.38
CA TYR A 190 -13.86 -8.79 11.78
C TYR A 190 -14.73 -7.83 10.97
N LEU A 191 -14.75 -7.98 9.65
CA LEU A 191 -15.62 -7.19 8.77
C LEU A 191 -17.10 -7.31 9.17
N ARG A 192 -17.61 -8.52 9.37
CA ARG A 192 -19.03 -8.72 9.75
C ARG A 192 -19.38 -8.09 11.10
N GLU A 193 -18.49 -8.21 12.08
CA GLU A 193 -18.72 -7.70 13.44
C GLU A 193 -18.64 -6.16 13.54
N ASN A 194 -17.89 -5.52 12.63
CA ASN A 194 -17.66 -4.07 12.68
C ASN A 194 -18.42 -3.30 11.57
N ALA A 195 -19.03 -3.98 10.59
CA ALA A 195 -19.84 -3.32 9.56
C ALA A 195 -21.28 -3.01 10.01
N GLN A 196 -21.74 -3.53 11.16
CA GLN A 196 -23.12 -3.37 11.65
C GLN A 196 -23.28 -2.22 12.66
N GLY A 197 -22.30 -1.31 12.76
CA GLY A 197 -22.27 -0.25 13.77
C GLY A 197 -23.01 1.05 13.46
N ASP A 198 -23.52 1.24 12.24
CA ASP A 198 -24.00 2.55 11.74
C ASP A 198 -25.51 2.62 11.44
N GLU A 199 -26.33 1.60 11.74
CA GLU A 199 -27.77 1.59 11.36
C GLU A 199 -28.77 1.86 12.51
N ASP A 200 -28.34 2.16 13.75
CA ASP A 200 -29.28 2.32 14.89
C ASP A 200 -29.06 3.61 15.73
N GLU A 201 -28.86 4.79 15.11
CA GLU A 201 -29.01 6.08 15.82
C GLU A 201 -29.68 7.16 14.93
N ASP A 202 -30.94 6.93 14.55
CA ASP A 202 -31.85 8.01 14.12
C ASP A 202 -32.91 8.23 15.22
N GLU A 203 -32.53 8.88 16.32
CA GLU A 203 -33.47 9.69 17.12
C GLU A 203 -32.73 10.89 17.76
N ASP A 204 -32.93 12.04 17.11
CA ASP A 204 -33.12 13.36 17.75
C ASP A 204 -31.88 14.04 18.37
N SER A 205 -31.25 14.96 17.63
CA SER A 205 -31.04 16.35 18.09
C SER A 205 -30.27 17.21 17.08
N SER A 206 -30.61 18.50 17.12
CA SER A 206 -30.11 19.57 16.28
C SER A 206 -28.69 20.04 16.62
N ASP A 207 -28.14 20.76 15.65
CA ASP A 207 -27.15 21.86 15.78
C ASP A 207 -25.65 21.55 15.61
N ASP A 208 -25.14 22.12 14.50
CA ASP A 208 -23.98 23.03 14.42
C ASP A 208 -22.56 22.49 14.06
N HIS A 209 -21.97 23.26 13.13
CA HIS A 209 -20.66 23.30 12.48
C HIS A 209 -19.54 22.25 12.72
N GLY A 210 -18.94 21.80 11.60
CA GLY A 210 -17.54 21.39 11.53
C GLY A 210 -17.15 20.69 10.22
N ASP A 211 -16.53 21.42 9.29
CA ASP A 211 -15.84 20.86 8.12
C ASP A 211 -14.60 20.05 8.59
N ASP A 212 -14.67 18.72 8.56
CA ASP A 212 -13.51 17.84 8.61
C ASP A 212 -13.60 16.78 7.49
N ASP A 213 -12.72 16.93 6.51
CA ASP A 213 -12.56 16.10 5.31
C ASP A 213 -11.88 14.76 5.70
N HIS A 214 -12.67 13.81 6.18
CA HIS A 214 -12.28 12.41 6.30
C HIS A 214 -12.51 11.71 4.96
N GLY A 215 -11.43 11.37 4.27
CA GLY A 215 -11.47 10.59 3.04
C GLY A 215 -12.06 9.20 3.28
N GLU A 216 -13.37 9.07 3.06
CA GLU A 216 -14.08 7.80 2.99
C GLU A 216 -13.53 6.97 1.82
N CYS A 217 -13.12 5.74 2.11
CA CYS A 217 -12.67 4.79 1.10
C CYS A 217 -13.89 4.17 0.40
N ASN A 218 -14.55 4.96 -0.44
CA ASN A 218 -15.75 4.54 -1.16
C ASN A 218 -15.36 3.84 -2.47
N VAL A 219 -14.86 2.61 -2.37
CA VAL A 219 -14.64 1.77 -3.55
C VAL A 219 -15.78 0.76 -3.64
N GLY A 220 -16.73 1.07 -4.52
CA GLY A 220 -17.86 0.19 -4.84
C GLY A 220 -17.40 -1.23 -5.15
N VAL A 221 -18.05 -2.19 -4.50
CA VAL A 221 -17.81 -3.63 -4.65
C VAL A 221 -18.22 -4.06 -6.07
N ASN A 222 -17.30 -3.98 -7.02
CA ASN A 222 -17.46 -4.60 -8.34
C ASN A 222 -16.38 -5.65 -8.57
N ASN A 223 -16.71 -6.88 -8.14
CA ASN A 223 -15.96 -8.09 -8.41
C ASN A 223 -16.26 -8.57 -9.85
N SER A 224 -15.64 -7.96 -10.85
CA SER A 224 -15.46 -8.59 -12.17
C SER A 224 -14.40 -7.87 -12.98
N TYR A 225 -13.14 -8.30 -12.90
CA TYR A 225 -12.14 -7.94 -13.89
C TYR A 225 -11.62 -9.19 -14.61
N SER A 226 -11.81 -9.14 -15.93
CA SER A 226 -11.39 -10.10 -16.93
C SER A 226 -9.86 -10.16 -17.02
N GLN A 227 -9.31 -11.37 -17.05
CA GLN A 227 -7.94 -11.60 -17.51
C GLN A 227 -7.80 -11.11 -18.96
N GLY A 228 -7.06 -10.04 -19.21
CA GLY A 228 -6.69 -9.66 -20.57
C GLY A 228 -6.28 -8.20 -20.75
N ALA A 229 -5.01 -8.01 -21.12
CA ALA A 229 -4.30 -6.78 -21.48
C ALA A 229 -3.77 -5.91 -20.31
N ALA A 230 -2.47 -5.61 -20.40
CA ALA A 230 -1.82 -4.59 -19.59
C ALA A 230 -2.44 -3.21 -19.89
N PRO A 231 -2.56 -2.31 -18.89
CA PRO A 231 -2.83 -0.91 -19.16
C PRO A 231 -1.77 -0.37 -20.14
N PRO A 232 -2.16 0.28 -21.26
CA PRO A 232 -1.25 0.65 -22.35
C PRO A 232 -0.02 1.46 -21.91
N ALA A 233 -0.11 2.14 -20.76
CA ALA A 233 0.96 2.94 -20.21
C ALA A 233 2.13 2.11 -19.65
N TYR A 234 1.88 0.94 -19.05
CA TYR A 234 2.94 0.21 -18.34
C TYR A 234 3.91 -0.52 -19.26
N ASP A 235 3.44 -1.09 -20.37
CA ASP A 235 4.32 -1.78 -21.33
C ASP A 235 5.35 -0.82 -21.96
N SER A 236 5.02 0.47 -22.07
CA SER A 236 5.95 1.50 -22.56
C SER A 236 6.97 1.96 -21.52
N LEU A 237 6.63 1.87 -20.23
CA LEU A 237 7.47 2.30 -19.11
C LEU A 237 8.34 1.16 -18.57
N PHE A 238 7.86 -0.07 -18.72
CA PHE A 238 8.45 -1.30 -18.19
C PHE A 238 8.33 -2.43 -19.24
N PRO A 239 9.18 -2.42 -20.28
CA PRO A 239 9.17 -3.48 -21.29
C PRO A 239 9.50 -4.83 -20.62
N GLN A 240 8.65 -5.85 -20.80
CA GLN A 240 8.88 -7.21 -20.29
C GLN A 240 9.82 -8.02 -21.17
#